data_AF-A0A6A0AH30-F1
#
_entry.id   AF-A0A6A0AH30-F1
#
_cell.length_a   1.000
_cell.length_b   1.000
_cell.length_c   1.000
_cell.angle_alpha   90.00
_cell.angle_beta   90.00
_cell.angle_gamma   90.00
#
_symmetry.space_group_name_H-M   'P 1'
#
loop_
_entity.id
_entity.type
_entity.pdbx_description
1 polymer ?
#
loop_
_entity_poly.entity_id
_entity_poly.type
_entity_poly.pdbx_seq_one_letter_code
_entity_poly.pdbx_strand_id
1 'polypeptide(L)'
;KALTLAGGDAVALLLFAAAGRINHGGVLDWETGLTALPFLLGWFATAPFLGGFGPEAQGSKVPAATLVAAKCWAVATPLGLALRGLSKGYVPPTPFIIVSFVATAVLLLGWRAAAAATTKEDPSQSPAVSAASRKNKQGNPLEFLSLLKSLTTRW
;
A
#
# COMPACT_ATOMS: atom_id res chain seq x y z
N LYS A 1 -1.17 -9.03 9.97
CA LYS A 1 -0.98 -7.58 9.72
C LYS A 1 -1.26 -7.22 8.26
N ALA A 2 -0.66 -7.91 7.27
CA ALA A 2 -0.98 -7.72 5.85
C ALA A 2 -2.48 -7.78 5.53
N LEU A 3 -3.22 -8.76 6.05
CA LEU A 3 -4.67 -8.86 5.85
C LEU A 3 -5.44 -7.65 6.41
N THR A 4 -5.04 -7.14 7.57
CA THR A 4 -5.64 -5.93 8.17
C THR A 4 -5.42 -4.71 7.29
N LEU A 5 -4.21 -4.55 6.76
CA LEU A 5 -3.90 -3.46 5.83
C LEU A 5 -4.72 -3.58 4.55
N ALA A 6 -4.73 -4.76 3.94
CA ALA A 6 -5.53 -5.06 2.75
C ALA A 6 -7.03 -4.78 2.99
N GLY A 7 -7.57 -5.22 4.13
CA GLY A 7 -8.96 -4.95 4.49
C GLY A 7 -9.26 -3.46 4.60
N GLY A 8 -8.40 -2.70 5.29
CA GLY A 8 -8.60 -1.25 5.40
C GLY A 8 -8.35 -0.49 4.09
N ASP A 9 -7.45 -0.96 3.23
CA ASP A 9 -7.31 -0.40 1.88
C ASP A 9 -8.58 -0.61 1.05
N ALA A 10 -9.16 -1.82 1.12
CA ALA A 10 -10.41 -2.13 0.44
C ALA A 10 -11.55 -1.23 0.95
N VAL A 11 -11.64 -1.05 2.28
CA VAL A 11 -12.59 -0.12 2.89
C VAL A 11 -12.34 1.32 2.43
N ALA A 12 -11.10 1.79 2.39
CA ALA A 12 -10.76 3.13 1.90
C ALA A 12 -11.24 3.37 0.46
N LEU A 13 -11.04 2.39 -0.43
CA LEU A 13 -11.48 2.48 -1.83
C LEU A 13 -13.00 2.37 -1.98
N LEU A 14 -13.66 1.55 -1.14
CA LEU A 14 -15.11 1.49 -1.06
C LEU A 14 -15.70 2.81 -0.54
N LEU A 15 -15.09 3.44 0.46
CA LEU A 15 -15.50 4.74 0.97
C LEU A 15 -15.39 5.83 -0.08
N PHE A 16 -14.31 5.83 -0.88
CA PHE A 16 -14.19 6.72 -2.04
C PHE A 16 -15.37 6.54 -3.01
N ALA A 17 -15.67 5.30 -3.41
CA ALA A 17 -16.76 5.02 -4.34
C ALA A 17 -18.14 5.38 -3.76
N ALA A 18 -18.37 5.03 -2.49
CA ALA A 18 -19.59 5.34 -1.76
C ALA A 18 -19.82 6.86 -1.67
N ALA A 19 -18.80 7.61 -1.23
CA ALA A 19 -18.87 9.07 -1.13
C ALA A 19 -19.13 9.72 -2.48
N GLY A 20 -18.44 9.26 -3.53
CA GLY A 20 -18.65 9.75 -4.90
C GLY A 20 -20.08 9.51 -5.38
N ARG A 21 -20.64 8.32 -5.16
CA ARG A 21 -22.03 8.00 -5.53
C ARG A 21 -23.04 8.87 -4.78
N ILE A 22 -22.92 8.95 -3.45
CA ILE A 22 -23.82 9.76 -2.61
C ILE A 22 -23.79 11.23 -3.06
N ASN A 23 -22.61 11.78 -3.32
CA ASN A 23 -22.46 13.17 -3.75
C ASN A 23 -23.08 13.46 -5.13
N HIS A 24 -23.31 12.43 -5.95
CA HIS A 24 -23.99 12.52 -7.24
C HIS A 24 -25.45 12.02 -7.19
N GLY A 25 -26.05 11.93 -6.00
CA GLY A 25 -27.46 11.53 -5.81
C GLY A 25 -27.72 10.03 -5.91
N GLY A 26 -26.66 9.22 -5.91
CA GLY A 26 -26.75 7.76 -5.86
C GLY A 26 -27.00 7.22 -4.44
N VAL A 27 -27.23 5.91 -4.36
CA VAL A 27 -27.43 5.17 -3.10
C VAL A 27 -26.34 4.12 -2.88
N LEU A 28 -26.25 3.60 -1.66
CA LEU A 28 -25.36 2.49 -1.30
C LEU A 28 -25.99 1.15 -1.72
N ASP A 29 -25.61 0.69 -2.89
CA ASP A 29 -26.07 -0.54 -3.53
C ASP A 29 -24.91 -1.31 -4.18
N TRP A 30 -25.24 -2.38 -4.90
CA TRP A 30 -24.27 -3.20 -5.64
C TRP A 30 -23.38 -2.38 -6.60
N GLU A 31 -23.92 -1.32 -7.19
CA GLU A 31 -23.19 -0.43 -8.09
C GLU A 31 -22.06 0.34 -7.38
N THR A 32 -22.10 0.45 -6.05
CA THR A 32 -20.98 0.98 -5.25
C THR A 32 -19.75 0.08 -5.37
N GLY A 33 -19.96 -1.24 -5.31
CA GLY A 33 -18.90 -2.22 -5.53
C GLY A 33 -18.34 -2.12 -6.95
N LEU A 34 -19.21 -2.03 -7.96
CA LEU A 34 -18.79 -1.86 -9.36
C LEU A 34 -18.05 -0.54 -9.61
N THR A 35 -18.39 0.52 -8.87
CA THR A 35 -17.69 1.81 -8.93
C THR A 35 -16.29 1.72 -8.32
N ALA A 36 -16.13 0.97 -7.22
CA ALA A 36 -14.84 0.76 -6.55
C ALA A 36 -13.95 -0.25 -7.30
N LEU A 37 -14.55 -1.21 -8.01
CA LEU A 37 -13.88 -2.37 -8.57
C LEU A 37 -12.63 -2.04 -9.41
N PRO A 38 -12.64 -1.05 -10.34
CA PRO A 38 -11.43 -0.72 -11.09
C PRO A 38 -10.25 -0.30 -10.19
N PHE A 39 -10.52 0.45 -9.12
CA PHE A 39 -9.50 0.89 -8.18
C PHE A 39 -9.03 -0.23 -7.26
N LEU A 40 -9.94 -1.11 -6.83
CA LEU A 40 -9.59 -2.31 -6.08
C LEU A 40 -8.67 -3.21 -6.90
N LEU A 41 -9.01 -3.45 -8.17
CA LEU A 41 -8.18 -4.21 -9.10
C LEU A 41 -6.82 -3.55 -9.30
N GLY A 42 -6.80 -2.24 -9.55
CA GLY A 42 -5.55 -1.50 -9.71
C GLY A 42 -4.65 -1.59 -8.48
N TRP A 43 -5.22 -1.47 -7.28
CA TRP A 43 -4.50 -1.58 -6.01
C TRP A 43 -3.97 -2.99 -5.77
N PHE A 44 -4.84 -4.00 -5.76
CA PHE A 44 -4.44 -5.36 -5.42
C PHE A 44 -3.60 -6.04 -6.49
N ALA A 45 -3.65 -5.56 -7.74
CA ALA A 45 -2.75 -6.04 -8.81
C ALA A 45 -1.34 -5.45 -8.73
N THR A 46 -1.13 -4.28 -8.11
CA THR A 46 0.16 -3.57 -8.15
C THR A 46 0.83 -3.44 -6.79
N ALA A 47 0.07 -3.19 -5.72
CA ALA A 47 0.59 -2.96 -4.38
C ALA A 47 1.48 -4.10 -3.84
N PRO A 48 1.19 -5.40 -4.06
CA PRO A 48 2.08 -6.48 -3.60
C PRO A 48 3.51 -6.36 -4.17
N PHE A 49 3.63 -5.99 -5.44
CA PHE A 49 4.92 -5.86 -6.14
C PHE A 49 5.70 -4.60 -5.74
N LEU A 50 5.01 -3.60 -5.18
CA LEU A 50 5.58 -2.33 -4.74
C LEU A 50 5.85 -2.30 -3.22
N GLY A 51 5.73 -3.45 -2.54
CA GLY A 51 5.99 -3.56 -1.10
C GLY A 51 4.82 -3.10 -0.23
N GLY A 52 3.63 -2.87 -0.79
CA GLY A 52 2.42 -2.41 -0.08
C GLY A 52 1.95 -3.32 1.05
N PHE A 53 2.46 -4.55 1.09
CA PHE A 53 2.23 -5.51 2.19
C PHE A 53 3.54 -6.06 2.78
N GLY A 54 4.68 -5.41 2.51
CA GLY A 54 5.99 -5.79 3.04
C GLY A 54 6.24 -5.29 4.48
N PRO A 55 7.44 -5.54 5.05
CA PRO A 55 7.77 -5.15 6.41
C PRO A 55 7.62 -3.65 6.70
N GLU A 56 8.06 -2.79 5.78
CA GLU A 56 7.94 -1.33 5.95
C GLU A 56 6.48 -0.86 5.99
N ALA A 57 5.61 -1.49 5.20
CA ALA A 57 4.18 -1.19 5.20
C ALA A 57 3.44 -1.69 6.44
N GLN A 58 3.96 -2.75 7.08
CA GLN A 58 3.39 -3.39 8.28
C GLN A 58 4.01 -2.91 9.60
N GLY A 59 5.04 -2.05 9.52
CA GLY A 59 5.76 -1.53 10.68
C GLY A 59 5.02 -0.39 11.39
N SER A 60 5.59 0.06 12.50
CA SER A 60 5.09 1.17 13.32
C SER A 60 5.53 2.55 12.83
N LYS A 61 6.48 2.62 11.90
CA LYS A 61 7.05 3.89 11.41
C LYS A 61 6.10 4.55 10.41
N VAL A 62 5.32 5.52 10.89
CA VAL A 62 4.36 6.29 10.07
C VAL A 62 4.97 6.82 8.77
N PRO A 63 6.15 7.49 8.75
CA PRO A 63 6.70 8.00 7.49
C PRO A 63 7.02 6.90 6.47
N ALA A 64 7.52 5.75 6.93
CA ALA A 64 7.86 4.62 6.05
C ALA A 64 6.60 3.97 5.48
N ALA A 65 5.61 3.68 6.32
CA ALA A 65 4.35 3.08 5.89
C ALA A 65 3.60 3.99 4.89
N THR A 66 3.55 5.30 5.16
CA THR A 66 2.92 6.29 4.28
C THR A 66 3.69 6.44 2.97
N LEU A 67 5.03 6.42 2.98
CA LEU A 67 5.83 6.52 1.76
C LEU A 67 5.63 5.29 0.85
N VAL A 68 5.59 4.08 1.43
CA VAL A 68 5.29 2.85 0.67
C VAL A 68 3.88 2.91 0.09
N ALA A 69 2.90 3.38 0.87
CA ALA A 69 1.53 3.58 0.40
C ALA A 69 1.45 4.58 -0.76
N ALA A 70 2.18 5.70 -0.67
CA ALA A 70 2.27 6.70 -1.72
C ALA A 70 2.84 6.13 -3.02
N LYS A 71 3.90 5.32 -2.94
CA LYS A 71 4.46 4.61 -4.11
C LYS A 71 3.44 3.66 -4.75
N CYS A 72 2.72 2.87 -3.94
CA CYS A 72 1.68 1.97 -4.42
C CYS A 72 0.54 2.76 -5.10
N TRP A 73 0.06 3.81 -4.44
CA TRP A 73 -1.01 4.70 -4.94
C TRP A 73 -0.65 5.35 -6.28
N ALA A 74 0.61 5.79 -6.43
CA ALA A 74 1.08 6.44 -7.64
C ALA A 74 0.97 5.54 -8.89
N VAL A 75 0.96 4.22 -8.73
CA VAL A 75 0.81 3.24 -9.82
C VAL A 75 -0.63 2.69 -9.88
N ALA A 76 -1.19 2.33 -8.72
CA ALA A 76 -2.50 1.73 -8.60
C ALA A 76 -3.64 2.65 -9.10
N THR A 77 -3.59 3.94 -8.75
CA THR A 77 -4.65 4.89 -9.09
C THR A 77 -4.74 5.17 -10.60
N PRO A 78 -3.64 5.46 -11.32
CA PRO A 78 -3.67 5.51 -12.78
C PRO A 78 -4.21 4.22 -13.42
N LEU A 79 -3.78 3.05 -12.92
CA LEU A 79 -4.28 1.77 -13.42
C LEU A 79 -5.80 1.64 -13.19
N GLY A 80 -6.29 2.00 -12.00
CA GLY A 80 -7.72 1.99 -11.70
C GLY A 80 -8.53 2.92 -12.60
N LEU A 81 -8.01 4.11 -12.92
CA LEU A 81 -8.63 5.04 -13.87
C LEU A 81 -8.64 4.48 -15.29
N ALA A 82 -7.55 3.82 -15.72
CA ALA A 82 -7.48 3.17 -17.03
C ALA A 82 -8.50 2.02 -17.12
N LEU A 83 -8.56 1.14 -16.11
CA LEU A 83 -9.53 0.05 -16.03
C LEU A 83 -10.97 0.57 -16.04
N ARG A 84 -11.23 1.67 -15.34
CA ARG A 84 -12.55 2.33 -15.37
C ARG A 84 -12.88 2.85 -16.76
N GLY A 85 -11.93 3.52 -17.41
CA GLY A 85 -12.13 4.05 -18.76
C GLY A 85 -12.43 2.95 -19.77
N LEU A 86 -11.69 1.84 -19.71
CA LEU A 86 -11.93 0.64 -20.51
C LEU A 86 -13.31 0.04 -20.23
N SER A 87 -13.68 -0.12 -18.95
CA SER A 87 -14.97 -0.66 -18.55
C SER A 87 -16.16 0.20 -18.99
N LYS A 88 -16.00 1.52 -19.03
CA LYS A 88 -17.06 2.47 -19.41
C LYS A 88 -17.05 2.84 -20.90
N GLY A 89 -15.98 2.51 -21.63
CA GLY A 89 -15.84 2.82 -23.05
C GLY A 89 -15.46 4.28 -23.36
N TYR A 90 -15.05 5.06 -22.37
CA TYR A 90 -14.63 6.46 -22.55
C TYR A 90 -13.67 6.91 -21.45
N VAL A 91 -12.86 7.94 -21.74
CA VAL A 91 -11.92 8.52 -20.77
C VAL A 91 -12.70 9.21 -19.65
N PRO A 92 -12.41 8.92 -18.36
CA PRO A 92 -13.05 9.60 -17.24
C PRO A 92 -12.99 11.14 -17.35
N PRO A 93 -14.06 11.88 -16.98
CA PRO A 93 -14.03 13.34 -16.97
C PRO A 93 -12.89 13.87 -16.09
N THR A 94 -12.26 14.97 -16.49
CA THR A 94 -11.14 15.58 -15.75
C THR A 94 -11.43 15.82 -14.26
N PRO A 95 -12.61 16.34 -13.86
CA PRO A 95 -12.92 16.48 -12.43
C PRO A 95 -12.92 15.15 -11.68
N PHE A 96 -13.43 14.09 -12.31
CA PHE A 96 -13.42 12.75 -11.71
C PHE A 96 -11.99 12.24 -11.54
N ILE A 97 -11.10 12.46 -12.52
CA ILE A 97 -9.69 12.09 -12.41
C ILE A 97 -9.06 12.77 -11.21
N ILE A 98 -9.16 14.10 -11.10
CA ILE A 98 -8.56 14.89 -10.01
C ILE A 98 -9.09 14.43 -8.65
N VAL A 99 -10.41 14.34 -8.51
CA VAL A 99 -11.04 13.91 -7.25
C VAL A 99 -10.63 12.48 -6.90
N SER A 100 -10.56 11.56 -7.87
CA SER A 100 -10.11 10.19 -7.64
C SER A 100 -8.68 10.16 -7.09
N PHE A 101 -7.75 10.91 -7.70
CA PHE A 101 -6.37 10.98 -7.21
C PHE A 101 -6.33 11.53 -5.78
N VAL A 102 -6.93 12.68 -5.52
CA VAL A 102 -6.85 13.34 -4.21
C VAL A 102 -7.55 12.52 -3.13
N ALA A 103 -8.80 12.09 -3.36
CA ALA A 103 -9.57 11.38 -2.36
C ALA A 103 -8.96 10.02 -2.03
N THR A 104 -8.53 9.25 -3.04
CA THR A 104 -7.88 7.95 -2.78
C THR A 104 -6.51 8.13 -2.11
N ALA A 105 -5.76 9.19 -2.41
CA ALA A 105 -4.51 9.49 -1.72
C ALA A 105 -4.77 9.72 -0.23
N VAL A 106 -5.70 10.61 0.11
CA VAL A 106 -6.05 10.93 1.49
C VAL A 106 -6.50 9.70 2.25
N LEU A 107 -7.41 8.91 1.67
CA LEU A 107 -7.98 7.74 2.33
C LEU A 107 -6.94 6.63 2.52
N LEU A 108 -6.17 6.29 1.47
CA LEU A 108 -5.17 5.22 1.54
C LEU A 108 -3.98 5.62 2.43
N LEU A 109 -3.37 6.79 2.21
CA LEU A 109 -2.23 7.22 3.01
C LEU A 109 -2.65 7.49 4.46
N GLY A 110 -3.84 8.06 4.68
CA GLY A 110 -4.41 8.28 6.00
C GLY A 110 -4.64 6.96 6.75
N TRP A 111 -5.21 5.95 6.09
CA TRP A 111 -5.35 4.61 6.66
C TRP A 111 -3.99 4.00 7.04
N ARG A 112 -3.00 4.10 6.16
CA ARG A 112 -1.66 3.52 6.39
C ARG A 112 -0.92 4.24 7.52
N ALA A 113 -1.06 5.56 7.61
CA ALA A 113 -0.54 6.33 8.74
C ALA A 113 -1.21 5.90 10.06
N ALA A 114 -2.54 5.76 10.09
CA ALA A 114 -3.28 5.34 11.28
C ALA A 114 -2.94 3.91 11.73
N ALA A 115 -2.83 2.99 10.77
CA ALA A 115 -2.43 1.61 11.05
C ALA A 115 -0.99 1.51 11.60
N ALA A 116 -0.07 2.32 11.09
CA ALA A 116 1.30 2.39 11.60
C ALA A 116 1.34 3.02 13.01
N ALA A 117 0.63 4.12 13.24
CA ALA A 117 0.59 4.81 14.52
C ALA A 117 0.01 3.95 15.67
N THR A 118 -0.89 3.02 15.34
CA THR A 118 -1.48 2.07 16.31
C THR A 118 -0.70 0.77 16.44
N THR A 119 0.33 0.56 15.60
CA THR A 119 1.18 -0.62 15.65
C THR A 119 2.28 -0.42 16.69
N LYS A 120 2.35 -1.32 17.68
CA LYS A 120 3.45 -1.33 18.66
C LYS A 120 4.79 -1.55 17.96
N GLU A 121 5.81 -0.79 18.37
CA GLU A 121 7.19 -1.01 17.94
C GLU A 121 7.62 -2.42 18.32
N ASP A 122 8.15 -3.16 17.34
CA ASP A 122 8.80 -4.42 17.61
C ASP A 122 10.23 -4.14 18.12
N PRO A 123 10.59 -4.55 19.35
CA PRO A 123 11.93 -4.35 19.90
C PRO A 123 13.03 -4.90 18.98
N SER A 124 12.74 -5.96 18.22
CA SER A 124 13.68 -6.59 17.28
C SER A 124 14.03 -5.69 16.08
N GLN A 125 13.19 -4.71 15.75
CA GLN A 125 13.41 -3.75 14.66
C GLN A 125 14.02 -2.43 15.15
N SER A 126 14.33 -2.32 16.45
CA SER A 126 15.03 -1.16 17.00
C SER A 126 16.42 -1.02 16.36
N PRO A 127 16.85 0.20 15.97
CA PRO A 127 18.20 0.45 15.50
C PRO A 127 19.27 -0.04 16.49
N ALA A 128 19.00 0.07 17.79
CA ALA A 128 19.90 -0.40 18.85
C ALA A 128 20.03 -1.92 18.87
N VAL A 129 18.92 -2.66 18.72
CA VAL A 129 18.92 -4.13 18.68
C VAL A 129 19.51 -4.65 17.37
N SER A 130 19.25 -3.96 16.25
CA SER A 130 19.86 -4.25 14.95
C SER A 130 21.36 -3.98 14.92
N ALA A 131 21.83 -2.94 15.61
CA ALA A 131 23.25 -2.62 15.77
C ALA A 131 23.94 -3.62 16.71
N ALA A 132 23.29 -4.00 17.82
CA ALA A 132 23.79 -5.02 18.73
C ALA A 132 23.89 -6.40 18.07
N SER A 133 22.89 -6.80 17.27
CA SER A 133 22.93 -8.05 16.51
C SER A 133 24.00 -8.04 15.41
N ARG A 134 24.25 -6.90 14.76
CA ARG A 134 25.36 -6.76 13.79
C ARG A 134 26.71 -6.87 14.47
N LYS A 135 26.90 -6.20 15.60
CA LYS A 135 28.12 -6.28 16.41
C LYS A 135 28.40 -7.71 16.91
N ASN A 136 27.37 -8.47 17.25
CA ASN A 136 27.51 -9.87 17.68
C ASN A 136 27.84 -10.84 16.53
N LYS A 137 27.50 -10.48 15.28
CA LYS A 137 27.84 -11.29 14.09
C LYS A 137 29.19 -10.92 13.50
N GLN A 138 29.66 -9.68 13.70
CA GLN A 138 30.97 -9.21 13.28
C GLN A 138 32.07 -10.02 13.98
N GLY A 139 32.81 -10.82 13.19
CA GLY A 139 33.92 -11.63 13.68
C GLY A 139 33.60 -13.12 13.88
N ASN A 140 32.42 -13.59 13.49
CA ASN A 140 32.11 -15.02 13.46
C ASN A 140 32.75 -15.66 12.21
N PRO A 141 33.53 -16.76 12.30
CA PRO A 141 34.10 -17.44 11.11
C PRO A 141 33.04 -17.90 10.09
N LEU A 142 31.78 -18.06 10.51
CA LEU A 142 30.66 -18.36 9.61
C LEU A 142 30.23 -17.15 8.73
N GLU A 143 30.63 -15.92 9.09
CA GLU A 143 30.41 -14.71 8.29
C GLU A 143 31.15 -14.82 6.95
N PHE A 144 32.41 -15.27 6.96
CA PHE A 144 33.19 -15.50 5.75
C PHE A 144 32.51 -16.50 4.80
N LEU A 145 31.96 -17.60 5.34
CA LEU A 145 31.20 -18.58 4.55
C LEU A 145 29.91 -17.98 3.97
N SER A 146 29.23 -17.12 4.73
CA SER A 146 28.02 -16.44 4.25
C SER A 146 28.32 -15.43 3.15
N LEU A 147 29.46 -14.73 3.22
CA LEU A 147 29.94 -13.80 2.19
C LEU A 147 30.36 -14.54 0.92
N LEU A 148 31.08 -15.67 1.04
CA LEU A 148 31.41 -16.54 -0.08
C LEU A 148 30.16 -17.07 -0.77
N LYS A 149 29.16 -17.54 0.00
CA LYS A 149 27.89 -18.03 -0.55
C LYS A 149 27.10 -16.92 -1.24
N SER A 150 27.08 -15.71 -0.68
CA SER A 150 26.44 -14.54 -1.29
C SER A 150 27.06 -14.15 -2.64
N LEU A 151 28.39 -14.28 -2.78
CA LEU A 151 29.11 -14.00 -4.02
C LEU A 151 28.80 -15.02 -5.12
N THR A 152 28.59 -16.29 -4.76
CA THR A 152 28.31 -17.36 -5.72
C THR A 152 26.84 -17.45 -6.13
N THR A 153 25.89 -17.01 -5.30
CA THR A 153 24.46 -17.00 -5.64
C THR A 153 24.00 -15.78 -6.46
N ARG A 154 24.92 -14.87 -6.80
CA ARG A 154 24.61 -13.63 -7.54
C ARG A 154 24.83 -13.73 -9.07
N TRP A 155 25.16 -14.93 -9.58
CA TRP A 155 25.30 -15.23 -11.00
C TRP A 155 24.30 -16.30 -11.41
#